data_AF-A0A7X7GZH8-F1
#
_entry.id   AF-A0A7X7GZH8-F1
#
_cell.length_a   1.000
_cell.length_b   1.000
_cell.length_c   1.000
_cell.angle_alpha   90.00
_cell.angle_beta   90.00
_cell.angle_gamma   90.00
#
_symmetry.space_group_name_H-M   'P 1'
#
loop_
_entity.id
_entity.type
_entity.pdbx_description
1 polymer ?
#
loop_
_entity_poly.entity_id
_entity_poly.type
_entity_poly.pdbx_seq_one_letter_code
_entity_poly.pdbx_strand_id
1 'polypeptide(L)'
;MNNPYIQYIENYIKENTPLPFLKREDKYQEMVKALTDHNLTDYIELVASCYSLFYTGLDYHLNAYDNPEHLPYAILLGDFISSYVAEILYKHQQFELLKTFAHTTKEIMLNLLNGTSDDNLLVNIINTLKSRCNNGFS
;
A
#
# COMPACT_ATOMS: atom_id res chain seq x y z
N MET A 1 -0.42 -14.58 6.46
CA MET A 1 0.28 -13.37 6.96
C MET A 1 -0.06 -12.99 8.41
N ASN A 2 0.93 -13.02 9.32
CA ASN A 2 0.82 -12.56 10.70
C ASN A 2 1.53 -11.21 10.86
N ASN A 3 0.92 -10.14 10.34
CA ASN A 3 1.47 -8.79 10.34
C ASN A 3 0.52 -7.84 11.09
N PRO A 4 1.00 -7.06 12.07
CA PRO A 4 0.14 -6.26 12.95
C PRO A 4 -0.60 -5.13 12.21
N TYR A 5 0.04 -4.49 11.21
CA TYR A 5 -0.57 -3.42 10.43
C TYR A 5 -1.73 -3.94 9.58
N ILE A 6 -1.54 -5.09 8.93
CA ILE A 6 -2.59 -5.67 8.08
C ILE A 6 -3.70 -6.30 8.92
N GLN A 7 -3.36 -6.96 10.04
CA GLN A 7 -4.35 -7.53 10.96
C GLN A 7 -5.26 -6.47 11.56
N TYR A 8 -4.71 -5.29 11.89
CA TYR A 8 -5.52 -4.18 12.38
C TYR A 8 -6.64 -3.82 11.40
N ILE A 9 -6.29 -3.62 10.12
CA ILE A 9 -7.27 -3.30 9.06
C ILE A 9 -8.22 -4.47 8.80
N GLU A 10 -7.70 -5.70 8.71
CA GLU A 10 -8.49 -6.90 8.46
C GLU A 10 -9.56 -7.08 9.55
N ASN A 11 -9.20 -6.90 10.83
CA ASN A 11 -10.13 -6.99 11.94
C ASN A 11 -11.14 -5.83 11.92
N TYR A 12 -10.68 -4.60 11.72
CA TYR A 12 -11.57 -3.43 11.66
C TYR A 12 -12.65 -3.59 10.59
N ILE A 13 -12.29 -4.06 9.40
CA ILE A 13 -13.22 -4.26 8.29
C ILE A 13 -14.22 -5.37 8.60
N LYS A 14 -13.76 -6.51 9.14
CA LYS A 14 -14.62 -7.64 9.51
C LYS A 14 -15.63 -7.28 10.60
N GLU A 15 -15.25 -6.42 11.53
CA GLU A 15 -16.11 -6.03 12.66
C GLU A 15 -17.11 -4.93 12.30
N ASN A 16 -16.80 -4.07 11.32
CA ASN A 16 -17.55 -2.83 11.08
C ASN A 16 -18.24 -2.77 9.71
N THR A 17 -18.00 -3.72 8.80
CA THR A 17 -18.55 -3.68 7.45
C THR A 17 -19.01 -5.06 6.96
N PRO A 18 -19.96 -5.11 6.01
CA PRO A 18 -20.38 -6.37 5.39
C PRO A 18 -19.40 -6.88 4.32
N LEU A 19 -18.39 -6.09 3.94
CA LEU A 19 -17.46 -6.45 2.88
C LEU A 19 -16.33 -7.35 3.40
N PRO A 20 -15.89 -8.35 2.63
CA PRO A 20 -14.74 -9.17 2.99
C PRO A 20 -13.45 -8.36 2.83
N PHE A 21 -12.46 -8.65 3.67
CA PHE A 21 -11.12 -8.08 3.51
C PHE A 21 -10.42 -8.62 2.24
N LEU A 22 -10.08 -7.73 1.31
CA LEU A 22 -9.40 -8.05 0.06
C LEU A 22 -7.89 -8.25 0.26
N LYS A 23 -7.50 -9.41 0.78
CA LYS A 23 -6.11 -9.68 1.17
C LYS A 23 -5.15 -9.75 -0.03
N ARG A 24 -4.18 -8.83 -0.10
CA ARG A 24 -3.09 -8.83 -1.11
C ARG A 24 -1.77 -9.42 -0.60
N GLU A 25 -1.81 -10.70 -0.27
CA GLU A 25 -0.61 -11.45 0.19
C GLU A 25 0.42 -11.61 -0.93
N ASP A 26 -0.01 -11.67 -2.20
CA ASP A 26 0.85 -11.63 -3.39
C ASP A 26 1.74 -10.38 -3.38
N LYS A 27 1.14 -9.20 -3.19
CA LYS A 27 1.84 -7.92 -3.15
C LYS A 27 2.75 -7.79 -1.94
N TYR A 28 2.34 -8.33 -0.80
CA TYR A 28 3.22 -8.39 0.38
C TYR A 28 4.50 -9.18 0.07
N GLN A 29 4.36 -10.39 -0.49
CA GLN A 29 5.52 -11.24 -0.81
C GLN A 29 6.39 -10.66 -1.93
N GLU A 30 5.78 -9.98 -2.91
CA GLU A 30 6.50 -9.24 -3.96
C GLU A 30 7.45 -8.20 -3.36
N MET A 31 6.95 -7.39 -2.41
CA MET A 31 7.78 -6.38 -1.73
C MET A 31 8.84 -7.01 -0.82
N VAL A 32 8.50 -8.06 -0.05
CA VAL A 32 9.48 -8.79 0.79
C VAL A 32 10.63 -9.30 -0.07
N LYS A 33 10.32 -9.93 -1.21
CA LYS A 33 11.31 -10.44 -2.15
C LYS A 33 12.19 -9.29 -2.68
N ALA A 34 11.59 -8.21 -3.16
CA ALA A 34 12.33 -7.07 -3.72
C ALA A 34 13.27 -6.42 -2.69
N LEU A 35 12.82 -6.25 -1.44
CA LEU A 35 13.65 -5.70 -0.37
C LEU A 35 14.81 -6.65 -0.01
N THR A 36 14.55 -7.96 0.04
CA THR A 36 15.57 -8.98 0.31
C THR A 36 16.62 -9.01 -0.79
N ASP A 37 16.20 -9.04 -2.05
CA ASP A 37 17.09 -9.05 -3.23
C ASP A 37 17.98 -7.79 -3.30
N HIS A 38 17.57 -6.70 -2.65
CA HIS A 38 18.31 -5.44 -2.58
C HIS A 38 19.00 -5.19 -1.24
N ASN A 39 19.03 -6.16 -0.31
CA ASN A 39 19.60 -6.01 1.04
C ASN A 39 19.01 -4.85 1.86
N LEU A 40 17.72 -4.56 1.69
CA LEU A 40 16.99 -3.48 2.36
C LEU A 40 16.11 -4.03 3.50
N THR A 41 16.73 -4.64 4.51
CA THR A 41 16.01 -5.46 5.51
C THR A 41 15.32 -4.67 6.62
N ASP A 42 15.79 -3.45 6.91
CA ASP A 42 15.45 -2.73 8.14
C ASP A 42 13.99 -2.26 8.26
N TYR A 43 13.20 -2.42 7.20
CA TYR A 43 11.80 -1.99 7.16
C TYR A 43 10.90 -2.97 6.42
N ILE A 44 11.31 -4.24 6.25
CA ILE A 44 10.56 -5.23 5.45
C ILE A 44 9.10 -5.30 5.89
N GLU A 45 8.87 -5.46 7.19
CA GLU A 45 7.52 -5.60 7.72
C GLU A 45 6.66 -4.37 7.45
N LEU A 46 7.19 -3.18 7.72
CA LEU A 46 6.49 -1.91 7.52
C LEU A 46 6.19 -1.66 6.03
N VAL A 47 7.22 -1.72 5.18
CA VAL A 47 7.11 -1.37 3.76
C VAL A 47 6.28 -2.38 2.99
N ALA A 48 6.45 -3.68 3.25
CA ALA A 48 5.62 -4.71 2.65
C ALA A 48 4.15 -4.58 3.06
N SER A 49 3.89 -4.13 4.30
CA SER A 49 2.52 -3.84 4.75
C SER A 49 1.90 -2.67 4.02
N CYS A 50 2.61 -1.53 3.95
CA CYS A 50 2.13 -0.34 3.23
C CYS A 50 1.87 -0.66 1.76
N TYR A 51 2.76 -1.42 1.12
CA TYR A 51 2.62 -1.83 -0.27
C TYR A 51 1.40 -2.75 -0.47
N SER A 52 1.24 -3.79 0.35
CA SER A 52 0.07 -4.70 0.30
C SER A 52 -1.25 -3.95 0.56
N LEU A 53 -1.27 -3.06 1.56
CA LEU A 53 -2.44 -2.26 1.90
C LEU A 53 -2.80 -1.26 0.81
N PHE A 54 -1.81 -0.66 0.13
CA PHE A 54 -2.07 0.21 -1.03
C PHE A 54 -2.87 -0.52 -2.11
N TYR A 55 -2.45 -1.72 -2.55
CA TYR A 55 -3.22 -2.48 -3.54
C TYR A 55 -4.55 -2.99 -3.00
N THR A 56 -4.63 -3.26 -1.69
CA THR A 56 -5.90 -3.61 -1.06
C THR A 56 -6.90 -2.45 -1.17
N GLY A 57 -6.48 -1.21 -0.88
CA GLY A 57 -7.30 -0.01 -1.05
C GLY A 57 -7.67 0.23 -2.52
N LEU A 58 -6.73 0.01 -3.43
CA LEU A 58 -6.97 0.11 -4.86
C LEU A 58 -8.03 -0.89 -5.36
N ASP A 59 -7.96 -2.15 -4.92
CA ASP A 59 -8.95 -3.17 -5.28
C ASP A 59 -10.35 -2.83 -4.76
N TYR A 60 -10.46 -2.21 -3.57
CA TYR A 60 -11.74 -1.70 -3.10
C TYR A 60 -12.30 -0.63 -4.05
N HIS A 61 -11.49 0.33 -4.48
CA HIS A 61 -11.93 1.34 -5.45
C HIS A 61 -12.32 0.74 -6.80
N LEU A 62 -11.60 -0.28 -7.29
CA LEU A 62 -11.93 -0.95 -8.55
C LEU A 62 -13.25 -1.76 -8.43
N ASN A 63 -13.41 -2.54 -7.35
CA ASN A 63 -14.62 -3.32 -7.09
C ASN A 63 -15.86 -2.44 -6.84
N ALA A 64 -15.67 -1.17 -6.52
CA ALA A 64 -16.76 -0.21 -6.35
C ALA A 64 -17.59 -0.06 -7.65
N TYR A 65 -16.96 -0.21 -8.82
CA TYR A 65 -17.65 -0.21 -10.11
C TYR A 65 -18.55 -1.43 -10.30
N ASP A 66 -18.08 -2.60 -9.84
CA ASP A 66 -18.73 -3.90 -10.08
C ASP A 66 -19.83 -4.24 -9.07
N ASN A 67 -19.86 -3.59 -7.90
CA ASN A 67 -20.83 -3.85 -6.82
C ASN A 67 -21.57 -2.58 -6.36
N PRO A 68 -22.60 -2.12 -7.10
CA PRO A 68 -23.32 -0.88 -6.79
C PRO A 68 -23.98 -0.87 -5.40
N GLU A 69 -24.41 -2.02 -4.89
CA GLU A 69 -25.05 -2.17 -3.57
C GLU A 69 -24.07 -1.84 -2.43
N HIS A 70 -22.78 -2.09 -2.63
CA HIS A 70 -21.73 -1.84 -1.64
C HIS A 70 -20.78 -0.71 -2.04
N LEU A 71 -21.14 0.08 -3.06
CA LEU A 71 -20.37 1.21 -3.55
C LEU A 71 -19.91 2.15 -2.41
N PRO A 72 -20.76 2.56 -1.45
CA PRO A 72 -20.31 3.43 -0.37
C PRO A 72 -19.25 2.78 0.53
N TYR A 73 -19.40 1.48 0.84
CA TYR A 73 -18.42 0.76 1.64
C TYR A 73 -17.09 0.62 0.88
N ALA A 74 -17.13 0.26 -0.40
CA ALA A 74 -15.94 0.08 -1.21
C ALA A 74 -15.12 1.38 -1.32
N ILE A 75 -15.77 2.51 -1.57
CA ILE A 75 -15.10 3.82 -1.61
C ILE A 75 -14.47 4.16 -0.26
N LEU A 76 -15.26 4.10 0.82
CA LEU A 76 -14.79 4.50 2.15
C LEU A 76 -13.70 3.58 2.70
N LEU A 77 -13.74 2.29 2.38
CA LEU A 77 -12.67 1.35 2.76
C LEU A 77 -11.37 1.63 2.01
N GLY A 78 -11.43 1.97 0.72
CA GLY A 78 -10.26 2.39 -0.04
C GLY A 78 -9.61 3.66 0.55
N ASP A 79 -10.42 4.66 0.88
CA ASP A 79 -9.98 5.92 1.51
C ASP A 79 -9.39 5.69 2.92
N PHE A 80 -10.05 4.87 3.73
CA PHE A 80 -9.61 4.50 5.07
C PHE A 80 -8.24 3.81 5.04
N ILE A 81 -8.07 2.81 4.17
CA ILE A 81 -6.80 2.08 4.05
C ILE A 81 -5.69 3.01 3.56
N SER A 82 -5.97 3.87 2.57
CA SER A 82 -5.01 4.84 2.05
C SER A 82 -4.56 5.83 3.14
N SER A 83 -5.51 6.30 3.96
CA SER A 83 -5.23 7.18 5.10
C SER A 83 -4.39 6.47 6.16
N TYR A 84 -4.67 5.19 6.42
CA TYR A 84 -3.90 4.38 7.36
C TYR A 84 -2.46 4.13 6.89
N VAL A 85 -2.25 3.88 5.58
CA VAL A 85 -0.89 3.79 5.02
C VAL A 85 -0.11 5.08 5.27
N ALA A 86 -0.74 6.24 5.04
CA ALA A 86 -0.12 7.53 5.32
C ALA A 86 0.19 7.71 6.82
N GLU A 87 -0.74 7.31 7.69
CA GLU A 87 -0.57 7.35 9.15
C GLU A 87 0.63 6.54 9.62
N ILE A 88 0.77 5.29 9.17
CA ILE A 88 1.87 4.42 9.58
C ILE A 88 3.21 5.01 9.10
N LEU A 89 3.29 5.40 7.82
CA LEU A 89 4.53 5.99 7.28
C LEU A 89 4.92 7.27 8.04
N TYR A 90 3.94 8.11 8.40
CA TYR A 90 4.18 9.31 9.19
C TYR A 90 4.66 9.00 10.61
N LYS A 91 3.97 8.10 11.34
CA LYS A 91 4.33 7.71 12.72
C LYS A 91 5.73 7.11 12.81
N HIS A 92 6.15 6.37 11.79
CA HIS A 92 7.48 5.78 11.70
C HIS A 92 8.53 6.71 11.06
N GLN A 93 8.22 8.00 10.86
CA GLN A 93 9.11 9.02 10.29
C GLN A 93 9.65 8.65 8.88
N GLN A 94 8.87 7.89 8.11
CA GLN A 94 9.20 7.47 6.76
C GLN A 94 8.73 8.51 5.72
N PHE A 95 9.09 9.78 5.92
CA PHE A 95 8.56 10.90 5.12
C PHE A 95 8.88 10.81 3.63
N GLU A 96 10.06 10.31 3.26
CA GLU A 96 10.40 10.14 1.84
C GLU A 96 9.58 9.03 1.18
N LEU A 97 9.33 7.92 1.90
CA LEU A 97 8.41 6.89 1.42
C LEU A 97 6.98 7.43 1.32
N LEU A 98 6.52 8.21 2.30
CA LEU A 98 5.22 8.86 2.24
C LEU A 98 5.07 9.72 0.97
N LYS A 99 6.10 10.51 0.62
CA LYS A 99 6.12 11.27 -0.64
C LYS A 99 6.06 10.35 -1.86
N THR A 100 6.82 9.25 -1.88
CA THR A 100 6.80 8.27 -2.96
C THR A 100 5.43 7.64 -3.14
N PHE A 101 4.81 7.15 -2.05
CA PHE A 101 3.44 6.64 -2.08
C PHE A 101 2.47 7.71 -2.60
N ALA A 102 2.50 8.94 -2.06
CA ALA A 102 1.58 10.00 -2.47
C ALA A 102 1.74 10.44 -3.94
N HIS A 103 2.98 10.45 -4.46
CA HIS A 103 3.25 10.81 -5.85
C HIS A 103 2.84 9.69 -6.80
N THR A 104 3.35 8.48 -6.59
CA THR A 104 3.11 7.36 -7.50
C THR A 104 1.67 6.84 -7.44
N THR A 105 0.98 6.98 -6.31
CA THR A 105 -0.47 6.70 -6.22
C THR A 105 -1.26 7.53 -7.22
N LYS A 106 -0.94 8.82 -7.36
CA LYS A 106 -1.65 9.70 -8.31
C LYS A 106 -1.42 9.26 -9.75
N GLU A 107 -0.20 8.87 -10.08
CA GLU A 107 0.16 8.35 -11.41
C GLU A 107 -0.58 7.05 -11.71
N ILE A 108 -0.58 6.09 -10.78
CA ILE A 108 -1.31 4.82 -10.92
C ILE A 108 -2.81 5.06 -11.11
N MET A 109 -3.42 5.93 -10.29
CA MET A 109 -4.82 6.27 -10.41
C MET A 109 -5.14 6.90 -11.78
N LEU A 110 -4.32 7.85 -12.24
CA LEU A 110 -4.49 8.46 -13.56
C LEU A 110 -4.30 7.44 -14.69
N ASN A 111 -3.34 6.53 -14.56
CA ASN A 111 -3.10 5.47 -15.54
C ASN A 111 -4.32 4.56 -15.68
N LEU A 112 -4.87 4.09 -14.56
CA LEU A 112 -6.08 3.27 -14.53
C LEU A 112 -7.28 3.98 -15.15
N LEU A 113 -7.48 5.28 -14.84
CA LEU A 113 -8.54 6.09 -15.45
C LEU A 113 -8.38 6.25 -16.97
N ASN A 114 -7.15 6.21 -17.47
CA ASN A 114 -6.83 6.30 -18.89
C ASN A 114 -6.67 4.93 -19.58
N GLY A 115 -6.97 3.83 -18.89
CA GLY A 115 -6.86 2.48 -19.45
C GLY A 115 -5.42 1.99 -19.66
N THR A 116 -4.44 2.59 -18.97
CA THR A 116 -3.04 2.14 -18.97
C THR A 116 -2.72 1.38 -17.67
N SER A 117 -1.82 0.40 -17.76
CA SER A 117 -1.43 -0.47 -16.64
C SER A 117 -0.04 -0.16 -16.09
N ASP A 118 0.43 1.08 -16.27
CA ASP A 118 1.76 1.46 -15.81
C ASP A 118 1.77 1.68 -14.29
N ASP A 119 2.59 0.88 -13.61
CA ASP A 119 2.69 0.81 -12.15
C ASP A 119 4.17 0.72 -11.76
N ASN A 120 4.72 1.86 -11.35
CA ASN A 120 6.12 2.00 -10.97
C ASN A 120 6.32 2.07 -9.44
N LEU A 121 5.29 1.76 -8.63
CA LEU A 121 5.36 1.96 -7.18
C LEU A 121 6.48 1.13 -6.53
N LEU A 122 6.61 -0.14 -6.91
CA LEU A 122 7.67 -1.00 -6.36
C LEU A 122 9.06 -0.45 -6.67
N VAL A 123 9.30 -0.10 -7.93
CA VAL A 123 10.58 0.46 -8.39
C VAL A 123 10.90 1.75 -7.65
N ASN A 124 9.91 2.64 -7.52
CA ASN A 124 10.08 3.92 -6.85
C ASN A 124 10.37 3.75 -5.35
N ILE A 125 9.68 2.84 -4.65
CA ILE A 125 9.96 2.51 -3.25
C ILE A 125 11.40 2.03 -3.08
N ILE A 126 11.85 1.08 -3.92
CA ILE A 126 13.22 0.56 -3.87
C ILE A 126 14.24 1.68 -4.10
N ASN A 127 14.02 2.55 -5.08
CA ASN A 127 14.91 3.67 -5.36
C ASN A 127 14.97 4.68 -4.21
N THR A 128 13.83 4.98 -3.58
CA THR A 128 13.76 5.84 -2.39
C THR A 128 14.52 5.26 -1.20
N LEU A 129 14.45 3.94 -0.99
CA LEU A 129 15.20 3.29 0.08
C LEU A 129 16.71 3.27 -0.20
N LYS A 130 17.12 2.96 -1.43
CA LYS A 130 18.54 3.00 -1.83
C LYS A 130 19.15 4.38 -1.69
N SER A 131 18.43 5.44 -2.08
CA SER A 131 18.93 6.81 -1.93
C SER A 131 19.13 7.21 -0.47
N ARG A 132 18.29 6.72 0.44
CA ARG A 132 18.48 6.90 1.89
C ARG A 132 19.74 6.18 2.40
N CYS A 133 19.97 4.94 1.98
CA CYS A 133 21.20 4.21 2.34
C CYS A 133 22.46 4.93 1.84
N ASN A 134 22.41 5.53 0.64
CA ASN A 134 23.53 6.27 0.07
C ASN A 134 23.75 7.66 0.70
N ASN A 135 22.71 8.27 1.26
CA ASN A 135 22.77 9.57 1.94
C ASN A 135 22.95 9.45 3.46
N GLY A 136 23.08 8.22 3.99
CA GLY A 136 23.46 7.95 5.37
C GLY A 136 24.97 8.12 5.55
N PHE A 137 25.36 9.22 6.21
CA PHE A 137 26.73 9.55 6.60
C PHE A 137 27.42 8.45 7.45
N SER A 138 28.72 8.30 7.18
CA SER A 138 29.80 8.03 8.14
C SER A 138 29.74 8.90 9.40
#